data_AF-A0A657PN36-F1
#
_entry.id   AF-A0A657PN36-F1
#
_cell.length_a   1.000
_cell.length_b   1.000
_cell.length_c   1.000
_cell.angle_alpha   90.00
_cell.angle_beta   90.00
_cell.angle_gamma   90.00
#
_symmetry.space_group_name_H-M   'P 1'
#
loop_
_entity.id
_entity.type
_entity.pdbx_description
1 polymer ?
#
loop_
_entity_poly.entity_id
_entity_poly.type
_entity_poly.pdbx_seq_one_letter_code
_entity_poly.pdbx_strand_id
1 'polypeptide(L)'
;CVRASRDVDGKDVFALSGRGLGAHITINAPSGRLGDSAFSTDDKAAHVCPVGAILPKHRGYEIPIGERLYDQQPISQVGDAAAHEEKGHE
;
A
#
# COMPACT_ATOMS: atom_id res chain seq x y z
N CYS A 1 -2.94 -4.31 -2.25
CA CYS A 1 -1.95 -5.27 -1.74
C CYS A 1 -2.26 -6.71 -2.17
N VAL A 2 -3.35 -7.36 -1.74
CA VAL A 2 -3.65 -8.79 -2.07
C VAL A 2 -3.53 -9.10 -3.57
N ARG A 3 -4.32 -8.42 -4.42
CA ARG A 3 -4.28 -8.62 -5.88
C ARG A 3 -2.91 -8.33 -6.48
N ALA A 4 -2.31 -7.18 -6.17
CA ALA A 4 -0.97 -6.85 -6.66
C ALA A 4 0.07 -7.91 -6.26
N SER A 5 0.05 -8.38 -5.01
CA SER A 5 0.99 -9.37 -4.52
C SER A 5 0.87 -10.71 -5.23
N ARG A 6 -0.34 -11.10 -5.63
CA ARG A 6 -0.59 -12.35 -6.36
C ARG A 6 -0.35 -12.21 -7.86
N ASP A 7 -0.99 -11.22 -8.46
CA ASP A 7 -1.14 -11.12 -9.92
C ASP A 7 0.03 -10.38 -10.58
N VAL A 8 0.71 -9.49 -9.85
CA VAL A 8 1.83 -8.69 -10.35
C VAL A 8 3.15 -9.17 -9.74
N ASP A 9 3.22 -9.31 -8.42
CA ASP A 9 4.45 -9.67 -7.73
C ASP A 9 4.69 -11.20 -7.72
N GLY A 10 3.64 -12.01 -7.86
CA GLY A 10 3.73 -13.47 -7.86
C GLY A 10 4.05 -14.11 -6.51
N LYS A 11 3.79 -13.41 -5.40
CA LYS A 11 4.22 -13.80 -4.03
C LYS A 11 3.10 -14.20 -3.08
N ASP A 12 1.86 -13.77 -3.35
CA ASP A 12 0.66 -14.06 -2.52
C ASP A 12 0.89 -13.80 -1.00
N VAL A 13 1.56 -12.69 -0.68
CA VAL A 13 1.95 -12.29 0.69
C VAL A 13 0.75 -11.90 1.54
N PHE A 14 -0.25 -11.26 0.94
CA PHE A 14 -1.40 -10.71 1.68
C PHE A 14 -2.65 -11.54 1.41
N ALA A 15 -3.46 -11.75 2.44
CA ALA A 15 -4.79 -12.34 2.34
C ALA A 15 -5.82 -11.55 3.15
N LEU A 16 -7.11 -11.83 2.92
CA LEU A 16 -8.23 -11.31 3.71
C LEU A 16 -8.76 -12.43 4.60
N SER A 17 -8.83 -12.15 5.90
CA SER A 17 -9.32 -13.08 6.91
C SER A 17 -10.42 -12.45 7.75
N GLY A 18 -11.19 -13.30 8.46
CA GLY A 18 -12.33 -12.86 9.25
C GLY A 18 -13.59 -12.60 8.42
N ARG A 19 -14.65 -12.13 9.09
CA ARG A 19 -15.95 -11.83 8.47
C ARG A 19 -16.63 -10.64 9.15
N GLY A 20 -17.47 -9.92 8.39
CA GLY A 20 -18.17 -8.74 8.88
C GLY A 20 -17.20 -7.69 9.40
N LEU A 21 -17.48 -7.14 10.59
CA LEU A 21 -16.60 -6.16 11.26
C LEU A 21 -15.23 -6.75 11.66
N GLY A 22 -15.09 -8.07 11.71
CA GLY A 22 -13.83 -8.74 12.00
C GLY A 22 -12.95 -8.99 10.76
N ALA A 23 -13.35 -8.52 9.58
CA ALA A 23 -12.55 -8.66 8.37
C ALA A 23 -11.27 -7.81 8.45
N HIS A 24 -10.11 -8.42 8.18
CA HIS A 24 -8.81 -7.77 8.26
C HIS A 24 -7.82 -8.37 7.26
N ILE A 25 -6.77 -7.61 6.93
CA ILE A 25 -5.64 -8.13 6.15
C ILE A 25 -4.78 -9.01 7.05
N THR A 26 -4.39 -10.17 6.54
CA THR A 26 -3.42 -11.07 7.18
C THR A 26 -2.24 -11.31 6.26
N ILE A 27 -1.14 -11.82 6.83
CA ILE A 27 0.08 -12.15 6.10
C ILE A 27 0.18 -13.66 5.93
N ASN A 28 0.45 -14.08 4.71
CA ASN A 28 0.71 -15.47 4.36
C ASN A 28 2.14 -15.87 4.77
N ALA A 29 2.35 -16.00 6.07
CA ALA A 29 3.56 -16.52 6.69
C ALA A 29 3.16 -17.32 7.93
N PRO A 30 3.88 -18.39 8.32
CA PRO A 30 3.56 -19.18 9.51
C PRO A 30 3.44 -18.35 10.80
N SER A 31 4.22 -17.27 10.90
CA SER A 31 4.19 -16.34 12.04
C SER A 31 3.09 -15.26 11.93
N GLY A 32 2.45 -15.12 10.77
CA GLY A 32 1.53 -14.02 10.47
C GLY A 32 2.19 -12.63 10.39
N ARG A 33 3.53 -12.54 10.40
CA ARG A 33 4.28 -11.28 10.37
C ARG A 33 4.79 -10.96 8.98
N LEU A 34 4.68 -9.68 8.58
CA LEU A 34 5.14 -9.19 7.28
C LEU A 34 6.64 -9.43 7.05
N GLY A 35 7.47 -9.22 8.09
CA GLY A 35 8.93 -9.40 8.00
C GLY A 35 9.39 -10.84 7.82
N ASP A 36 8.51 -11.82 8.05
CA ASP A 36 8.81 -13.25 7.87
C ASP A 36 8.23 -13.80 6.56
N SER A 37 7.79 -12.92 5.66
CA SER A 37 7.24 -13.26 4.34
C SER A 37 8.22 -12.89 3.22
N ALA A 38 7.90 -13.25 1.97
CA ALA A 38 8.70 -12.88 0.79
C ALA A 38 8.51 -11.40 0.34
N PHE A 39 7.83 -10.58 1.14
CA PHE A 39 7.54 -9.19 0.83
C PHE A 39 8.82 -8.37 0.66
N SER A 40 8.89 -7.59 -0.42
CA SER A 40 9.95 -6.62 -0.69
C SER A 40 9.39 -5.19 -0.70
N THR A 41 10.26 -4.23 -0.44
CA THR A 41 9.96 -2.81 -0.68
C THR A 41 9.72 -2.50 -2.14
N ASP A 42 10.25 -3.30 -3.06
CA ASP A 42 10.12 -3.10 -4.51
C ASP A 42 8.84 -3.73 -5.09
N ASP A 43 8.04 -4.40 -4.25
CA ASP A 43 6.81 -5.06 -4.70
C ASP A 43 5.76 -4.01 -5.08
N LYS A 44 5.00 -4.25 -6.15
CA LYS A 44 3.84 -3.43 -6.48
C LYS A 44 2.86 -3.38 -5.31
N ALA A 45 2.73 -4.47 -4.55
CA ALA A 45 1.92 -4.51 -3.35
C ALA A 45 2.35 -3.53 -2.24
N ALA A 46 3.62 -3.09 -2.21
CA ALA A 46 4.13 -2.09 -1.28
C ALA A 46 3.68 -0.66 -1.61
N HIS A 47 3.36 -0.39 -2.88
CA HIS A 47 3.06 0.96 -3.39
C HIS A 47 1.59 1.16 -3.79
N VAL A 48 0.82 0.08 -3.91
CA VAL A 48 -0.55 0.18 -4.46
C VAL A 48 -1.61 0.56 -3.42
N CYS A 49 -1.26 0.77 -2.15
CA CYS A 49 -2.26 1.12 -1.15
C CYS A 49 -2.75 2.56 -1.38
N PRO A 50 -4.04 2.77 -1.69
CA PRO A 50 -4.55 4.12 -2.01
C PRO A 50 -4.70 5.04 -0.79
N VAL A 51 -4.39 4.50 0.39
CA VAL A 51 -4.59 5.09 1.71
C VAL A 51 -3.37 4.75 2.59
N GLY A 52 -3.32 5.26 3.82
CA GLY A 52 -2.18 5.07 4.73
C GLY A 52 -2.14 3.75 5.51
N ALA A 53 -2.59 2.62 4.95
CA ALA A 53 -2.62 1.35 5.69
C ALA A 53 -1.32 0.53 5.56
N ILE A 54 -0.65 0.61 4.41
CA ILE A 54 0.66 0.00 4.15
C ILE A 54 1.55 1.13 3.64
N LEU A 55 2.61 1.44 4.38
CA LEU A 55 3.43 2.63 4.13
C LEU A 55 4.92 2.27 4.19
N PRO A 56 5.76 2.91 3.36
CA PRO A 56 7.21 2.85 3.53
C PRO A 56 7.59 3.48 4.88
N LYS A 57 8.49 2.81 5.60
CA LYS A 57 9.00 3.34 6.88
C LYS A 57 9.83 4.60 6.62
N HIS A 58 9.84 5.51 7.60
CA HIS A 58 10.67 6.72 7.62
C HIS A 58 10.34 7.81 6.57
N ARG A 59 9.24 7.68 5.82
CA ARG A 59 8.79 8.66 4.80
C ARG A 59 7.55 9.47 5.24
N GLY A 60 7.36 9.64 6.55
CA GLY A 60 6.18 10.33 7.08
C GLY A 60 6.36 11.85 7.11
N TYR A 61 5.33 12.59 6.70
CA TYR A 61 5.25 14.06 6.81
C TYR A 61 6.32 14.84 6.02
N GLU A 62 6.84 14.27 4.93
CA GLU A 62 7.87 14.90 4.10
C GLU A 62 7.31 16.04 3.23
N ILE A 63 6.02 15.99 2.89
CA ILE A 63 5.35 16.98 2.03
C ILE A 63 4.64 18.02 2.90
N PRO A 64 4.95 19.32 2.75
CA PRO A 64 4.30 20.39 3.49
C PRO A 64 2.77 20.43 3.34
N ILE A 65 2.10 20.96 4.35
CA ILE A 65 0.66 21.24 4.28
C ILE A 65 0.42 22.31 3.21
N GLY A 66 -0.54 22.04 2.31
CA GLY A 66 -0.82 22.86 1.13
C GLY A 66 -0.19 22.30 -0.14
N GLU A 67 0.77 21.38 -0.05
CA GLU A 67 1.48 20.81 -1.20
C GLU A 67 1.17 19.31 -1.40
N ARG A 68 0.35 18.71 -0.53
CA ARG A 68 -0.01 17.29 -0.64
C ARG A 68 -0.95 17.07 -1.83
N LEU A 69 -0.93 15.85 -2.38
CA LEU A 69 -1.65 15.45 -3.60
C LEU A 69 -3.10 15.95 -3.68
N TYR A 70 -3.83 15.92 -2.56
CA TYR A 70 -5.24 16.29 -2.49
C TYR A 70 -5.52 17.63 -1.80
N ASP A 71 -4.50 18.41 -1.44
CA ASP A 71 -4.72 19.72 -0.80
C ASP A 71 -5.28 20.76 -1.79
N GLN A 72 -4.88 20.67 -3.06
CA GLN A 72 -5.27 21.64 -4.10
C GLN A 72 -6.52 21.21 -4.89
N GLN A 73 -6.74 19.91 -5.05
CA GLN A 73 -7.84 19.36 -5.85
C GLN A 73 -8.41 18.09 -5.20
N PRO A 74 -9.72 17.86 -5.30
CA PRO A 74 -10.34 16.66 -4.75
C PRO A 74 -9.94 15.40 -5.53
N ILE A 75 -10.05 14.24 -4.87
CA ILE A 75 -9.76 12.93 -5.47
C ILE A 75 -10.55 12.66 -6.76
N SER A 76 -11.75 13.24 -6.92
CA SER A 76 -12.57 13.11 -8.13
C SER A 76 -11.94 13.73 -9.37
N GLN A 77 -10.99 14.65 -9.22
CA GLN A 77 -10.24 15.27 -10.32
C GLN A 77 -8.84 14.66 -10.47
N VAL A 78 -8.17 14.35 -9.35
CA VAL A 78 -6.77 13.88 -9.34
C VAL A 78 -6.64 12.38 -9.61
N GLY A 79 -7.63 11.57 -9.21
CA GLY A 79 -7.52 10.11 -9.20
C GLY A 79 -6.83 9.57 -7.93
N ASP A 80 -6.52 8.28 -7.92
CA ASP A 80 -6.00 7.56 -6.74
C ASP A 80 -4.48 7.81 -6.49
N ALA A 81 -4.09 7.91 -5.22
CA ALA A 81 -2.73 8.19 -4.75
C ALA A 81 -1.72 7.14 -5.21
N ALA A 82 -2.13 5.88 -5.26
CA ALA A 82 -1.29 4.78 -5.72
C ALA A 82 -0.82 4.94 -7.18
N ALA A 83 -1.52 5.75 -7.99
CA ALA A 83 -1.15 6.03 -9.37
C ALA A 83 -0.17 7.21 -9.52
N HIS A 84 0.03 8.02 -8.47
CA HIS A 84 0.85 9.24 -8.51
C HIS A 84 2.25 9.07 -7.91
N GLU A 85 2.49 8.05 -7.07
CA GLU A 85 3.81 7.82 -6.46
C GLU A 85 4.89 7.40 -7.48
N GLU A 86 4.52 6.88 -8.66
CA GLU A 86 5.47 6.43 -9.70
C GLU A 86 6.27 7.56 -10.36
N LYS A 87 5.90 8.83 -10.15
CA LYS A 87 6.54 9.99 -10.81
C LYS A 87 7.59 10.73 -9.97
N GLY A 88 7.82 10.31 -8.72
CA GLY A 88 8.66 11.04 -7.75
C GLY A 88 10.03 10.41 -7.44
N HIS A 89 10.44 9.35 -8.16
CA HIS A 89 11.73 8.69 -7.96
C HIS A 89 12.62 8.92 -9.19
N GLU A 90 13.24 10.11 -9.25
CA GLU A 90 14.48 10.38 -9.98
C GLU A 90 15.58 10.72 -8.97
#